data_AF-A0A5M3YYB7-F1
#
_entry.id   AF-A0A5M3YYB7-F1
#
_cell.length_a   1.000
_cell.length_b   1.000
_cell.length_c   1.000
_cell.angle_alpha   90.00
_cell.angle_beta   90.00
_cell.angle_gamma   90.00
#
_symmetry.space_group_name_H-M   'P 1'
#
loop_
_entity.id
_entity.type
_entity.pdbx_description
1 polymer ?
#
loop_
_entity_poly.entity_id
_entity_poly.type
_entity_poly.pdbx_seq_one_letter_code
_entity_poly.pdbx_strand_id
1 'polypeptide(L)'
;MWRHCVWLKPNLDAFWAAIEQAMLRKMVDLRGTAVRKLLSQPRILQHTPEWVETTPTASAQVKKGEADLKASYKPLSTIYSDLPSTKIEVAQPKAKANPIDPEPSFPVDTRALEVFRTIFFNPAVTSTPGEIPWNDFLHAMTSVGNTVMKLYGSVWQFQPTKLDVERSIQFHEPHPRGEIPFTIARRYGRRLHRAYGSH
;
A
#
# COMPACT_ATOMS: atom_id res chain seq x y z
N MET A 1 17.82 -29.74 -24.92
CA MET A 1 17.25 -29.76 -23.56
C MET A 1 17.69 -28.44 -22.94
N TRP A 2 16.85 -27.40 -22.88
CA TRP A 2 15.85 -27.15 -21.82
C TRP A 2 14.58 -26.49 -22.40
N ARG A 3 13.43 -26.87 -21.84
CA ARG A 3 12.08 -26.45 -22.21
C ARG A 3 11.75 -25.08 -21.59
N HIS A 4 11.32 -24.12 -22.39
CA HIS A 4 10.64 -22.91 -21.92
C HIS A 4 9.22 -23.30 -21.45
N CYS A 5 8.91 -23.03 -20.17
CA CYS A 5 7.55 -23.07 -19.66
C CYS A 5 6.76 -21.87 -20.18
N VAL A 6 5.75 -22.17 -21.00
CA VAL A 6 4.65 -21.30 -21.36
C VAL A 6 3.77 -21.08 -20.13
N TRP A 7 3.58 -19.83 -19.69
CA TRP A 7 2.54 -19.48 -18.71
C TRP A 7 1.30 -18.92 -19.41
N LEU A 8 0.36 -19.84 -19.65
CA LEU A 8 -1.10 -19.76 -19.48
C LEU A 8 -1.80 -18.39 -19.62
N LYS A 9 -2.48 -18.21 -20.76
CA LYS A 9 -3.40 -17.10 -21.08
C LYS A 9 -4.91 -17.45 -20.92
N PRO A 10 -5.39 -17.85 -19.72
CA PRO A 10 -6.83 -17.70 -19.41
C PRO A 10 -7.17 -17.12 -18.02
N ASN A 11 -6.20 -16.90 -17.14
CA ASN A 11 -6.48 -16.66 -15.72
C ASN A 11 -6.84 -15.19 -15.37
N LEU A 12 -6.42 -14.24 -16.22
CA LEU A 12 -6.63 -12.80 -15.97
C LEU A 12 -8.07 -12.36 -16.26
N ASP A 13 -8.67 -12.88 -17.33
CA ASP A 13 -10.04 -12.55 -17.70
C ASP A 13 -11.04 -13.15 -16.70
N ALA A 14 -10.77 -14.38 -16.24
CA ALA A 14 -11.55 -15.03 -15.18
C ALA A 14 -11.49 -14.24 -13.86
N PHE A 15 -10.32 -13.71 -13.52
CA PHE A 15 -10.14 -12.86 -12.33
C PHE A 15 -10.98 -11.57 -12.41
N TRP A 16 -10.93 -10.85 -13.53
CA TRP A 16 -11.70 -9.62 -13.70
C TRP A 16 -13.22 -9.87 -13.78
N ALA A 17 -13.65 -10.98 -14.39
CA ALA A 17 -15.05 -11.38 -14.40
C ALA A 17 -15.59 -11.71 -13.00
N ALA A 18 -14.78 -12.33 -12.14
CA ALA A 18 -15.16 -12.61 -10.76
C ALA A 18 -15.34 -11.33 -9.92
N ILE A 19 -14.48 -10.34 -10.11
CA ILE A 19 -14.60 -9.02 -9.46
C ILE A 19 -15.88 -8.33 -9.91
N GLU A 20 -16.19 -8.34 -11.20
CA GLU A 20 -17.40 -7.73 -11.74
C GLU A 20 -18.67 -8.37 -11.17
N GLN A 21 -18.72 -9.70 -11.09
CA GLN A 21 -19.84 -10.41 -10.44
C GLN A 21 -19.97 -10.08 -8.96
N ALA A 22 -18.85 -9.98 -8.23
CA ALA A 22 -18.86 -9.62 -6.82
C ALA A 22 -19.36 -8.19 -6.59
N MET A 23 -18.97 -7.24 -7.45
CA MET A 23 -19.45 -5.86 -7.42
C MET A 23 -20.96 -5.76 -7.71
N LEU A 24 -21.44 -6.47 -8.73
CA LEU A 24 -22.85 -6.49 -9.11
C LEU A 24 -23.76 -7.13 -8.05
N ARG A 25 -23.25 -8.08 -7.25
CA ARG A 25 -24.00 -8.73 -6.16
C ARG A 25 -24.05 -7.90 -4.87
N LYS A 26 -23.02 -7.10 -4.58
CA LYS A 26 -22.88 -6.37 -3.31
C LYS A 26 -23.41 -4.94 -3.34
N MET A 27 -23.59 -4.34 -4.52
CA MET A 27 -24.12 -2.98 -4.63
C MET A 27 -25.63 -2.97 -4.87
N VAL A 28 -26.33 -2.14 -4.10
CA VAL A 28 -27.74 -1.78 -4.32
C VAL A 28 -27.82 -1.08 -5.68
N ASP A 29 -28.46 -1.77 -6.61
CA ASP A 29 -28.89 -1.35 -7.93
C ASP A 29 -27.99 -0.34 -8.70
N LEU A 30 -27.05 -0.87 -9.49
CA LEU A 30 -26.24 -0.07 -10.42
C LEU A 30 -26.99 0.27 -11.73
N ARG A 31 -28.27 -0.08 -11.89
CA ARG A 31 -29.07 0.24 -13.09
C ARG A 31 -29.09 1.76 -13.31
N GLY A 32 -28.66 2.20 -14.49
CA GLY A 32 -28.64 3.63 -14.87
C GLY A 32 -27.37 4.41 -14.51
N THR A 33 -26.41 3.84 -13.78
CA THR A 33 -25.16 4.53 -13.45
C THR A 33 -24.12 4.46 -14.58
N ALA A 34 -23.25 5.48 -14.67
CA ALA A 34 -22.12 5.51 -15.61
C ALA A 34 -21.17 4.33 -15.39
N VAL A 35 -21.03 3.86 -14.15
CA VAL A 35 -20.24 2.67 -13.79
C VAL A 35 -20.81 1.44 -14.50
N ARG A 36 -22.13 1.21 -14.44
CA ARG A 36 -22.73 0.07 -15.16
C ARG A 36 -22.52 0.17 -16.67
N LYS A 37 -22.70 1.36 -17.25
CA LYS A 37 -22.48 1.56 -18.70
C LYS A 37 -21.02 1.28 -19.11
N LEU A 38 -20.05 1.61 -18.25
CA LEU A 38 -18.63 1.36 -18.48
C LEU A 38 -18.25 -0.12 -18.29
N LEU A 39 -18.83 -0.78 -17.28
CA LEU A 39 -18.60 -2.21 -17.03
C LEU A 39 -19.23 -3.09 -18.12
N SER A 40 -20.41 -2.73 -18.62
CA SER A 40 -21.13 -3.49 -19.66
C SER A 40 -20.57 -3.34 -21.09
N GLN A 41 -19.57 -2.49 -21.31
CA GLN A 41 -18.94 -2.36 -22.63
C GLN A 41 -17.93 -3.48 -22.87
N PRO A 42 -17.88 -4.07 -24.09
CA PRO A 42 -16.86 -5.04 -24.44
C PRO A 42 -15.49 -4.37 -24.35
N ARG A 43 -14.71 -4.75 -23.33
CA ARG A 43 -13.36 -4.24 -23.14
C ARG A 43 -12.43 -4.94 -24.12
N ILE A 44 -12.07 -4.24 -25.18
CA ILE A 44 -10.93 -4.63 -26.00
C ILE A 44 -9.70 -4.32 -25.15
N LEU A 45 -9.18 -5.33 -24.46
CA LEU A 45 -7.88 -5.24 -23.80
C LEU A 45 -6.82 -5.07 -24.89
N GLN A 46 -6.41 -3.84 -25.14
CA GLN A 46 -5.25 -3.53 -25.96
C GLN A 46 -4.02 -4.06 -25.21
N HIS A 47 -3.35 -5.05 -25.77
CA HIS A 47 -2.07 -5.49 -25.23
C HIS A 47 -1.10 -4.30 -25.35
N THR A 48 -0.39 -3.96 -24.29
CA THR A 48 0.80 -3.12 -24.45
C THR A 48 1.72 -3.87 -25.41
N PRO A 49 2.14 -3.30 -26.54
CA PRO A 49 3.09 -3.96 -27.42
C PRO A 49 4.30 -4.40 -26.59
N GLU A 50 4.97 -5.46 -27.04
CA GLU A 50 6.22 -5.90 -26.43
C GLU A 50 7.14 -4.68 -26.25
N TRP A 51 7.61 -4.47 -25.02
CA TRP A 51 8.53 -3.38 -24.72
C TRP A 51 9.81 -3.60 -25.52
N VAL A 52 9.95 -2.90 -26.65
CA VAL A 52 11.19 -2.86 -27.41
C VAL A 52 12.05 -1.77 -26.79
N GLU A 53 13.22 -2.15 -26.29
CA GLU A 53 14.27 -1.20 -25.92
C GLU A 53 14.76 -0.50 -27.20
N THR A 54 14.38 0.77 -27.38
CA THR A 54 14.90 1.57 -28.50
C THR A 54 16.31 2.04 -28.18
N THR A 55 17.29 1.59 -28.96
CA THR A 55 18.63 2.21 -28.98
C THR A 55 18.51 3.59 -29.64
N PRO A 56 19.07 4.66 -29.06
CA PRO A 56 18.93 6.00 -29.63
C PRO A 56 19.86 6.13 -30.85
N THR A 57 19.29 6.10 -32.06
CA THR A 57 19.96 6.60 -33.26
C THR A 57 19.28 7.88 -33.73
N ALA A 58 20.10 8.87 -34.09
CA ALA A 58 19.76 10.27 -34.22
C ALA A 58 18.75 10.64 -35.34
N SER A 59 17.93 11.64 -35.00
CA SER A 59 17.28 12.70 -35.80
C SER A 59 16.30 12.35 -36.94
N ALA A 60 15.03 12.69 -36.71
CA ALA A 60 14.18 13.38 -37.69
C ALA A 60 13.22 14.34 -36.96
N GLN A 61 13.16 15.59 -37.44
CA GLN A 61 12.41 16.70 -36.83
C GLN A 61 10.89 16.52 -36.96
N VAL A 62 10.17 16.70 -35.85
CA VAL A 62 8.75 17.11 -35.86
C VAL A 62 8.62 18.34 -34.98
N LYS A 63 8.39 19.49 -35.62
CA LYS A 63 7.90 20.70 -34.96
C LYS A 63 6.38 20.61 -34.82
N LYS A 64 5.87 21.11 -33.69
CA LYS A 64 4.52 21.70 -33.43
C LYS A 64 3.72 20.95 -32.35
N GLY A 65 3.54 21.61 -31.19
CA GLY A 65 2.52 21.24 -30.20
C GLY A 65 2.85 21.41 -28.71
N GLU A 66 3.88 22.14 -28.30
CA GLU A 66 4.33 22.21 -26.89
C GLU A 66 3.48 23.13 -25.97
N ALA A 67 2.38 23.70 -26.46
CA ALA A 67 1.57 24.65 -25.68
C ALA A 67 0.33 24.05 -24.96
N ASP A 68 -0.04 22.78 -25.19
CA ASP A 68 -1.36 22.28 -24.77
C ASP A 68 -1.37 21.14 -23.74
N LEU A 69 -0.22 20.55 -23.39
CA LEU A 69 -0.16 19.50 -22.36
C LEU A 69 -0.16 20.04 -20.92
N LYS A 70 0.28 21.29 -20.74
CA LYS A 70 0.30 21.97 -19.43
C LYS A 70 -1.08 22.51 -19.02
N ALA A 71 -2.02 22.60 -19.97
CA ALA A 71 -3.39 23.06 -19.73
C ALA A 71 -4.33 21.94 -19.22
N SER A 72 -3.99 20.66 -19.49
CA SER A 72 -4.81 19.49 -19.12
C SER A 72 -4.48 18.93 -17.72
N TYR A 73 -3.24 19.15 -17.24
CA TYR A 73 -2.84 18.70 -15.91
C TYR A 73 -3.31 19.68 -14.83
N LYS A 74 -4.47 19.41 -14.24
CA LYS A 74 -4.87 20.02 -12.96
C LYS A 74 -4.53 19.07 -11.82
N PRO A 75 -3.88 19.55 -10.73
CA PRO A 75 -3.63 18.73 -9.57
C PRO A 75 -4.95 18.28 -8.93
N LEU A 76 -4.97 17.04 -8.43
CA LEU A 76 -6.14 16.41 -7.80
C LEU A 76 -6.77 17.26 -6.69
N SER A 77 -5.99 18.11 -6.03
CA SER A 77 -6.46 19.06 -5.01
C SER A 77 -7.48 20.06 -5.57
N THR A 78 -7.34 20.47 -6.82
CA THR A 78 -8.30 21.40 -7.48
C THR A 78 -9.65 20.73 -7.70
N ILE A 79 -9.69 19.42 -7.97
CA ILE A 79 -10.95 18.68 -8.19
C ILE A 79 -11.67 18.41 -6.86
N TYR A 80 -10.92 18.25 -5.76
CA TYR A 80 -11.48 17.94 -4.45
C TYR A 80 -11.95 19.16 -3.65
N SER A 81 -11.58 20.37 -4.06
CA SER A 81 -11.90 21.61 -3.32
C SER A 81 -13.35 22.09 -3.52
N ASP A 82 -14.03 21.64 -4.57
CA ASP A 82 -15.39 22.12 -4.93
C ASP A 82 -16.52 21.16 -4.52
N LEU A 83 -16.22 20.12 -3.73
CA LEU A 83 -17.26 19.22 -3.22
C LEU A 83 -18.00 19.89 -2.04
N PRO A 84 -19.33 20.09 -2.12
CA PRO A 84 -20.09 20.55 -0.98
C PRO A 84 -19.96 19.53 0.15
N SER A 85 -19.52 19.98 1.32
CA SER A 85 -19.39 19.18 2.53
C SER A 85 -20.76 18.72 3.02
N THR A 86 -21.23 17.57 2.54
CA THR A 86 -22.34 16.86 3.19
C THR A 86 -21.79 16.25 4.47
N LYS A 87 -22.17 16.81 5.63
CA LYS A 87 -21.88 16.25 6.96
C LYS A 87 -22.36 14.80 6.99
N ILE A 88 -21.42 13.86 7.07
CA ILE A 88 -21.72 12.48 7.44
C ILE A 88 -21.60 12.44 8.97
N GLU A 89 -22.75 12.42 9.65
CA GLU A 89 -22.82 12.11 11.06
C GLU A 89 -22.47 10.63 11.26
N VAL A 90 -21.33 10.38 11.90
CA VAL A 90 -20.90 9.03 12.28
C VAL A 90 -21.55 8.70 13.62
N ALA A 91 -22.66 7.96 13.58
CA ALA A 91 -23.24 7.34 14.76
C ALA A 91 -22.28 6.27 15.31
N GLN A 92 -21.90 6.41 16.59
CA GLN A 92 -21.14 5.42 17.36
C GLN A 92 -21.90 4.09 17.47
N PRO A 93 -21.32 2.94 17.09
CA PRO A 93 -21.77 1.66 17.61
C PRO A 93 -21.12 1.43 18.99
N LYS A 94 -21.91 1.47 20.06
CA LYS A 94 -21.55 0.91 21.36
C LYS A 94 -21.47 -0.61 21.22
N ALA A 95 -20.28 -1.15 21.05
CA ALA A 95 -20.04 -2.59 21.12
C ALA A 95 -19.93 -3.00 22.60
N LYS A 96 -20.78 -3.95 23.00
CA LYS A 96 -20.73 -4.63 24.30
C LYS A 96 -19.48 -5.50 24.37
N ALA A 97 -18.75 -5.41 25.47
CA ALA A 97 -17.56 -6.22 25.73
C ALA A 97 -17.95 -7.69 25.95
N ASN A 98 -17.51 -8.57 25.05
CA ASN A 98 -17.38 -10.00 25.32
C ASN A 98 -16.07 -10.22 26.12
N PRO A 99 -15.93 -11.32 26.88
CA PRO A 99 -14.70 -11.60 27.63
C PRO A 99 -13.57 -11.85 26.63
N ILE A 100 -12.69 -10.85 26.51
CA ILE A 100 -11.55 -10.80 25.60
C ILE A 100 -10.44 -11.67 26.21
N ASP A 101 -10.01 -12.71 25.48
CA ASP A 101 -8.71 -13.33 25.73
C ASP A 101 -7.66 -12.21 25.82
N PRO A 102 -6.80 -12.18 26.87
CA PRO A 102 -5.88 -11.08 27.05
C PRO A 102 -4.99 -10.94 25.81
N GLU A 103 -5.19 -9.85 25.07
CA GLU A 103 -4.37 -9.53 23.90
C GLU A 103 -2.90 -9.49 24.34
N PRO A 104 -1.98 -10.16 23.63
CA PRO A 104 -0.58 -10.22 24.03
C PRO A 104 0.00 -8.79 24.09
N SER A 105 0.38 -8.37 25.30
CA SER A 105 1.01 -7.07 25.53
C SER A 105 2.52 -7.21 25.59
N PHE A 106 3.23 -6.31 24.91
CA PHE A 106 4.70 -6.26 24.91
C PHE A 106 5.15 -5.04 25.72
N PRO A 107 5.96 -5.21 26.78
CA PRO A 107 6.58 -4.07 27.43
C PRO A 107 7.59 -3.44 26.47
N VAL A 108 7.35 -2.18 26.11
CA VAL A 108 8.23 -1.39 25.23
C VAL A 108 8.68 -0.13 25.97
N ASP A 109 9.91 0.31 25.71
CA ASP A 109 10.41 1.58 26.24
C ASP A 109 9.81 2.78 25.48
N THR A 110 10.04 3.99 26.00
CA THR A 110 9.51 5.23 25.40
C THR A 110 9.98 5.41 23.95
N ARG A 111 11.23 5.06 23.64
CA ARG A 111 11.83 5.17 22.30
C ARG A 111 11.11 4.28 21.29
N ALA A 112 10.91 3.01 21.61
CA ALA A 112 10.17 2.08 20.75
C ALA A 112 8.70 2.49 20.62
N LEU A 113 8.09 2.99 21.69
CA LEU A 113 6.70 3.46 21.67
C LEU A 113 6.49 4.63 20.70
N GLU A 114 7.42 5.59 20.66
CA GLU A 114 7.38 6.71 19.70
C GLU A 114 7.47 6.24 18.24
N VAL A 115 8.33 5.26 17.97
CA VAL A 115 8.43 4.61 16.66
C VAL A 115 7.11 3.94 16.30
N PHE A 116 6.51 3.16 17.20
CA PHE A 116 5.24 2.48 16.93
C PHE A 116 4.07 3.44 16.72
N ARG A 117 4.03 4.57 17.44
CA ARG A 117 3.04 5.65 17.20
C ARG A 117 3.19 6.29 15.82
N THR A 118 4.40 6.30 15.29
CA THR A 118 4.68 6.84 13.95
C THR A 118 4.34 5.82 12.86
N ILE A 119 4.58 4.53 13.10
CA ILE A 119 4.35 3.43 12.15
C ILE A 119 2.87 3.02 12.06
N PHE A 120 2.19 2.93 13.21
CA PHE A 120 0.78 2.57 13.30
C PHE A 120 -0.09 3.81 13.48
N PHE A 121 -1.28 3.82 12.88
CA PHE A 121 -2.19 4.96 13.00
C PHE A 121 -2.83 4.98 14.38
N ASN A 122 -2.63 6.08 15.11
CA ASN A 122 -3.35 6.39 16.34
C ASN A 122 -4.15 7.69 16.13
N PRO A 123 -5.50 7.64 16.06
CA PRO A 123 -6.34 8.82 15.87
C PRO A 123 -6.32 9.79 17.06
N ALA A 124 -5.88 9.35 18.24
CA ALA A 124 -5.80 10.19 19.43
C ALA A 124 -4.56 11.11 19.43
N VAL A 125 -3.58 10.84 18.58
CA VAL A 125 -2.35 11.64 18.48
C VAL A 125 -2.48 12.62 17.33
N THR A 126 -2.61 13.91 17.64
CA THR A 126 -2.81 15.00 16.67
C THR A 126 -1.50 15.66 16.20
N SER A 127 -0.35 15.29 16.75
CA SER A 127 0.95 15.79 16.31
C SER A 127 1.35 15.20 14.96
N THR A 128 1.95 16.01 14.09
CA THR A 128 2.55 15.55 12.84
C THR A 128 3.65 14.53 13.14
N PRO A 129 3.53 13.27 12.70
CA PRO A 129 4.56 12.28 13.00
C PRO A 129 5.80 12.54 12.13
N GLY A 130 6.97 12.58 12.77
CA GLY A 130 8.25 12.94 12.15
C GLY A 130 8.91 11.81 11.36
N GLU A 131 10.16 12.05 10.93
CA GLU A 131 11.03 11.01 10.37
C GLU A 131 11.55 10.10 11.49
N ILE A 132 11.77 8.82 11.18
CA ILE A 132 12.24 7.82 12.15
C ILE A 132 13.68 7.44 11.79
N PRO A 133 14.67 7.63 12.67
CA PRO A 133 16.01 7.09 12.46
C PRO A 133 15.98 5.57 12.26
N TRP A 134 16.72 5.04 11.29
CA TRP A 134 16.72 3.61 10.99
C TRP A 134 17.06 2.76 12.22
N ASN A 135 18.03 3.21 13.03
CA ASN A 135 18.43 2.53 14.26
C ASN A 135 17.32 2.50 15.34
N ASP A 136 16.45 3.52 15.38
CA ASP A 136 15.29 3.53 16.29
C ASP A 136 14.25 2.50 15.83
N PHE A 137 14.07 2.35 14.52
CA PHE A 137 13.24 1.29 13.96
C PHE A 137 13.78 -0.11 14.27
N LEU A 138 15.10 -0.33 14.11
CA LEU A 138 15.71 -1.60 14.49
C LEU A 138 15.51 -1.92 15.98
N HIS A 139 15.75 -0.93 16.84
CA HIS A 139 15.55 -1.05 18.29
C HIS A 139 14.10 -1.41 18.63
N ALA A 140 13.13 -0.71 18.05
CA ALA A 140 11.72 -0.98 18.27
C ALA A 140 11.31 -2.39 17.84
N MET A 141 11.80 -2.87 16.69
CA MET A 141 11.50 -4.22 16.22
C MET A 141 12.13 -5.30 17.12
N THR A 142 13.33 -5.06 17.63
CA THR A 142 13.97 -5.96 18.60
C THR A 142 13.28 -5.96 19.97
N SER A 143 12.78 -4.80 20.43
CA SER A 143 12.11 -4.71 21.74
C SER A 143 10.83 -5.55 21.81
N VAL A 144 10.11 -5.68 20.69
CA VAL A 144 8.93 -6.55 20.58
C VAL A 144 9.27 -8.01 20.23
N GLY A 145 10.56 -8.37 20.24
CA GLY A 145 11.00 -9.75 20.08
C GLY A 145 11.19 -10.20 18.63
N ASN A 146 11.59 -9.31 17.72
CA ASN A 146 12.12 -9.73 16.42
C ASN A 146 13.65 -9.82 16.46
N THR A 147 14.17 -10.91 15.89
CA THR A 147 15.58 -10.98 15.49
C THR A 147 15.77 -10.17 14.21
N VAL A 148 16.75 -9.28 14.23
CA VAL A 148 17.06 -8.37 13.13
C VAL A 148 18.36 -8.82 12.45
N MET A 149 18.31 -9.12 11.16
CA MET A 149 19.45 -9.61 10.38
C MET A 149 19.70 -8.71 9.18
N LYS A 150 20.92 -8.16 9.08
CA LYS A 150 21.36 -7.49 7.84
C LYS A 150 21.70 -8.58 6.83
N LEU A 151 21.08 -8.52 5.65
CA LEU A 151 21.38 -9.40 4.54
C LEU A 151 22.46 -8.73 3.68
N TYR A 152 22.17 -8.49 2.40
CA TYR A 152 23.07 -7.80 1.48
C TYR A 152 22.59 -6.37 1.19
N GLY A 153 23.54 -5.48 0.90
CA GLY A 153 23.26 -4.07 0.61
C GLY A 153 22.46 -3.38 1.72
N SER A 154 21.35 -2.75 1.33
CA SER A 154 20.41 -2.09 2.26
C SER A 154 19.27 -3.01 2.72
N VAL A 155 19.32 -4.33 2.48
CA VAL A 155 18.21 -5.24 2.84
C VAL A 155 18.38 -5.79 4.26
N TRP A 156 17.33 -5.66 5.06
CA TRP A 156 17.25 -6.21 6.41
C TRP A 156 16.04 -7.12 6.56
N GLN A 157 16.25 -8.26 7.22
CA GLN A 157 15.21 -9.24 7.55
C GLN A 157 14.88 -9.17 9.04
N PHE A 158 13.59 -9.28 9.35
CA PHE A 158 13.03 -9.30 10.69
C PHE A 158 12.31 -10.63 10.86
N GLN A 159 12.77 -11.43 11.81
CA GLN A 159 12.21 -12.73 12.15
C GLN A 159 11.57 -12.64 13.54
N PRO A 160 10.26 -12.86 13.67
CA PRO A 160 9.60 -12.93 14.98
C PRO A 160 10.16 -14.12 15.79
N THR A 161 10.43 -13.90 17.07
CA THR A 161 10.84 -14.96 18.02
C THR A 161 9.85 -15.17 19.16
N LYS A 162 9.07 -14.14 19.49
CA LYS A 162 8.10 -14.13 20.60
C LYS A 162 6.65 -14.00 20.15
N LEU A 163 6.43 -13.88 18.84
CA LEU A 163 5.10 -13.83 18.25
C LEU A 163 4.75 -15.26 17.79
N ASP A 164 3.51 -15.69 17.97
CA ASP A 164 2.98 -16.97 17.45
C ASP A 164 2.88 -16.99 15.92
N VAL A 165 3.59 -16.08 15.25
CA VAL A 165 3.65 -15.93 13.81
C VAL A 165 5.07 -16.24 13.37
N GLU A 166 5.23 -17.21 12.47
CA GLU A 166 6.56 -17.64 11.98
C GLU A 166 7.06 -16.81 10.78
N ARG A 167 6.21 -15.94 10.23
CA ARG A 167 6.48 -15.25 8.97
C ARG A 167 7.54 -14.15 9.10
N SER A 168 8.67 -14.28 8.39
CA SER A 168 9.67 -13.23 8.28
C SER A 168 9.21 -12.04 7.41
N ILE A 169 9.77 -10.86 7.63
CA ILE A 169 9.55 -9.68 6.78
C ILE A 169 10.86 -8.96 6.47
N GLN A 170 10.95 -8.36 5.28
CA GLN A 170 12.12 -7.61 4.85
C GLN A 170 11.82 -6.14 4.55
N PHE A 171 12.74 -5.27 4.94
CA PHE A 171 12.72 -3.83 4.70
C PHE A 171 14.07 -3.34 4.19
N HIS A 172 14.05 -2.19 3.50
CA HIS A 172 15.26 -1.55 3.01
C HIS A 172 15.67 -0.40 3.93
N GLU A 173 16.92 -0.42 4.37
CA GLU A 173 17.59 0.68 5.06
C GLU A 173 17.58 1.94 4.16
N PRO A 174 17.03 3.06 4.64
CA PRO A 174 16.99 4.30 3.88
C PRO A 174 18.39 4.86 3.62
N HIS A 175 18.63 5.36 2.40
CA HIS A 175 19.88 6.01 2.00
C HIS A 175 19.56 7.29 1.19
N PRO A 176 20.34 8.39 1.34
CA PRO A 176 21.58 8.54 2.10
C PRO A 176 21.43 8.92 3.58
N ARG A 177 20.29 9.47 3.99
CA ARG A 177 20.12 10.06 5.34
C ARG A 177 20.00 9.04 6.47
N GLY A 178 19.63 7.78 6.20
CA GLY A 178 19.43 6.78 7.25
C GLY A 178 18.13 6.98 8.05
N GLU A 179 17.18 7.76 7.54
CA GLU A 179 15.91 8.07 8.18
C GLU A 179 14.74 7.58 7.33
N ILE A 180 13.71 7.07 7.98
CA ILE A 180 12.48 6.58 7.36
C ILE A 180 11.48 7.75 7.32
N PRO A 181 11.09 8.24 6.12
CA PRO A 181 10.06 9.25 6.02
C PRO A 181 8.72 8.72 6.52
N PHE A 182 7.88 9.60 7.08
CA PHE A 182 6.57 9.24 7.65
C PHE A 182 5.70 8.37 6.72
N THR A 183 5.63 8.73 5.44
CA THR A 183 4.83 7.99 4.44
C THR A 183 5.31 6.55 4.27
N ILE A 184 6.61 6.32 4.37
CA ILE A 184 7.25 5.00 4.33
C ILE A 184 7.01 4.26 5.65
N ALA A 185 7.13 4.94 6.80
CA ALA A 185 6.79 4.36 8.10
C ALA A 185 5.35 3.81 8.12
N ARG A 186 4.38 4.55 7.55
CA ARG A 186 2.99 4.06 7.43
C ARG A 186 2.84 2.89 6.45
N ARG A 187 3.66 2.83 5.40
CA ARG A 187 3.72 1.66 4.52
C ARG A 187 4.26 0.45 5.28
N TYR A 188 5.25 0.64 6.15
CA TYR A 188 5.81 -0.43 6.98
C TYR A 188 4.76 -0.95 7.95
N GLY A 189 4.03 -0.07 8.64
CA GLY A 189 2.95 -0.46 9.55
C GLY A 189 1.88 -1.32 8.88
N ARG A 190 1.45 -0.94 7.67
CA ARG A 190 0.51 -1.77 6.88
C ARG A 190 1.10 -3.13 6.49
N ARG A 191 2.39 -3.19 6.14
CA ARG A 191 3.07 -4.47 5.81
C ARG A 191 3.20 -5.36 7.04
N LEU A 192 3.56 -4.79 8.19
CA LEU A 192 3.62 -5.48 9.48
C LEU A 192 2.25 -6.02 9.88
N HIS A 193 1.21 -5.19 9.79
CA HIS A 193 -0.15 -5.63 10.10
C HIS A 193 -0.63 -6.80 9.21
N ARG A 194 -0.28 -6.79 7.92
CA ARG A 194 -0.58 -7.93 7.02
C ARG A 194 0.25 -9.17 7.33
N ALA A 195 1.49 -9.01 7.80
CA ALA A 195 2.39 -10.12 8.10
C ALA A 195 2.07 -10.78 9.44
N TYR A 196 1.68 -9.99 10.45
CA TYR A 196 1.54 -10.43 11.84
C TYR A 196 0.12 -10.34 12.42
N GLY A 197 -0.81 -9.62 11.77
CA GLY A 197 -2.15 -9.34 12.30
C GLY A 197 -3.28 -10.16 11.69
N SER A 198 -2.97 -11.18 10.88
CA SER A 198 -4.00 -12.08 10.32
C SER A 198 -4.10 -13.36 11.16
N HIS A 199 -5.09 -13.42 12.04
CA HIS A 199 -5.66 -14.65 12.58
C HIS A 199 -7.13 -14.74 12.16
#